data_AF-A0ABD0N7F5-F1
#
_entry.id   AF-A0ABD0N7F5-F1
#
_cell.length_a   1.000
_cell.length_b   1.000
_cell.length_c   1.000
_cell.angle_alpha   90.00
_cell.angle_beta   90.00
_cell.angle_gamma   90.00
#
_symmetry.space_group_name_H-M   'P 1'
#
loop_
_entity.id
_entity.type
_entity.pdbx_description
1 polymer ?
#
loop_
_entity_poly.entity_id
_entity_poly.type
_entity_poly.pdbx_seq_one_letter_code
_entity_poly.pdbx_strand_id
1 'polypeptide(L)' 'MSVRIAWCEFMSVRIVQCEFASVRIAQYEFASICISQCKFTSVRIAKCEFVSVCIAQCKFTSFRIS' A
#
# COMPACT_ATOMS: atom_id res chain seq x y z
N MET A 1 1.56 -12.62 6.19
CA MET A 1 0.23 -12.02 5.92
C MET A 1 0.12 -11.59 4.46
N SER A 2 -1.03 -11.80 3.80
CA SER A 2 -1.31 -11.25 2.47
C SER A 2 -2.57 -10.40 2.51
N VAL A 3 -2.54 -9.26 1.84
CA VAL A 3 -3.66 -8.33 1.69
C VAL A 3 -3.98 -8.16 0.22
N ARG A 4 -5.26 -8.24 -0.11
CA ARG A 4 -5.79 -7.95 -1.45
C ARG A 4 -6.93 -6.98 -1.31
N ILE A 5 -6.81 -5.85 -2.01
CA ILE A 5 -7.83 -4.83 -2.07
C ILE A 5 -8.16 -4.64 -3.55
N ALA A 6 -9.43 -4.80 -3.89
CA ALA A 6 -9.96 -4.58 -5.22
C ALA A 6 -11.20 -3.68 -5.08
N TRP A 7 -11.20 -2.53 -5.76
CA TRP A 7 -12.31 -1.56 -5.78
C TRP A 7 -12.72 -1.03 -4.41
N CYS A 8 -12.13 0.09 -4.00
CA CYS A 8 -12.48 0.79 -2.77
C CYS A 8 -12.06 2.26 -2.86
N GLU A 9 -12.75 3.12 -2.10
CA GLU A 9 -12.40 4.53 -1.88
C GLU A 9 -12.17 4.75 -0.38
N PHE A 10 -11.00 5.30 -0.02
CA PHE A 10 -10.68 5.57 1.39
C PHE A 10 -10.18 7.01 1.51
N MET A 11 -10.74 7.73 2.48
CA MET A 11 -10.28 9.08 2.82
C MET A 11 -8.92 9.08 3.50
N SER A 12 -8.66 8.11 4.37
CA SER A 12 -7.33 7.95 4.96
C SER A 12 -7.05 6.51 5.34
N VAL A 13 -5.81 6.07 5.14
CA VAL A 13 -5.31 4.79 5.62
C VAL A 13 -3.97 4.97 6.32
N ARG A 14 -3.83 4.37 7.50
CA ARG A 14 -2.59 4.34 8.28
C ARG A 14 -2.17 2.90 8.56
N ILE A 15 -0.95 2.56 8.19
CA ILE A 15 -0.35 1.22 8.41
C ILE A 15 0.98 1.42 9.16
N VAL A 16 1.13 0.79 10.32
CA VAL A 16 2.29 0.98 11.19
C VAL A 16 2.77 -0.38 11.72
N GLN A 17 4.09 -0.60 11.76
CA GLN A 17 4.70 -1.78 12.41
C GLN A 17 4.19 -3.13 11.89
N CYS A 18 4.06 -3.28 10.57
CA CYS A 18 3.50 -4.48 9.94
C CYS A 18 4.51 -5.19 9.02
N GLU A 19 4.37 -6.52 8.93
CA GLU A 19 5.12 -7.35 7.96
C GLU A 19 4.19 -8.08 7.00
N PHE A 20 4.28 -7.75 5.70
CA PHE A 20 3.47 -8.32 4.64
C PHE A 20 4.31 -9.14 3.66
N ALA A 21 3.85 -10.35 3.39
CA ALA A 21 4.46 -11.19 2.35
C ALA A 21 3.97 -10.76 0.95
N SER A 22 2.69 -10.40 0.81
CA SER A 22 2.15 -9.95 -0.46
C SER A 22 1.01 -8.96 -0.29
N VAL A 23 1.13 -7.80 -0.94
CA VAL A 23 0.09 -6.77 -1.03
C VAL A 23 -0.27 -6.58 -2.50
N ARG A 24 -1.56 -6.72 -2.83
CA ARG A 24 -2.10 -6.36 -4.14
C ARG A 24 -3.19 -5.32 -3.96
N ILE A 25 -3.04 -4.20 -4.67
CA ILE A 25 -4.01 -3.11 -4.71
C ILE A 25 -4.36 -2.88 -6.17
N ALA A 26 -5.65 -2.89 -6.51
CA ALA A 26 -6.13 -2.63 -7.86
C ALA A 26 -7.37 -1.73 -7.86
N GLN A 27 -7.44 -0.78 -8.79
CA GLN A 27 -8.60 0.07 -9.07
C GLN A 27 -9.06 0.84 -7.82
N TYR A 28 -8.33 1.89 -7.45
CA TYR A 28 -8.43 2.51 -6.14
C TYR A 28 -8.22 4.04 -6.15
N GLU A 29 -8.99 4.80 -5.35
CA GLU A 29 -8.74 6.23 -5.03
C GLU A 29 -8.53 6.49 -3.53
N PHE A 30 -7.32 6.95 -3.16
CA PHE A 30 -6.96 7.34 -1.79
C PHE A 30 -6.74 8.85 -1.67
N ALA A 31 -7.41 9.50 -0.71
CA ALA A 31 -7.07 10.88 -0.38
C ALA A 31 -5.77 10.96 0.46
N SER A 32 -5.55 10.04 1.41
CA SER A 32 -4.30 10.01 2.18
C SER A 32 -3.86 8.60 2.59
N ILE A 33 -2.58 8.29 2.43
CA ILE A 33 -1.93 7.08 2.95
C ILE A 33 -0.71 7.43 3.78
N CYS A 34 -0.61 6.82 4.97
CA CYS A 34 0.58 6.86 5.81
C CYS A 34 1.03 5.43 6.13
N ILE A 35 2.25 5.08 5.72
CA ILE A 35 2.86 3.77 6.00
C ILE A 35 4.17 3.99 6.74
N SER A 36 4.31 3.43 7.95
CA SER A 36 5.54 3.55 8.71
C SER A 36 6.01 2.23 9.31
N GLN A 37 7.33 2.04 9.37
CA GLN A 37 7.96 0.89 10.04
C GLN A 37 7.46 -0.47 9.51
N CYS A 38 7.25 -0.60 8.20
CA CYS A 38 6.70 -1.81 7.59
C CYS A 38 7.72 -2.56 6.71
N LYS A 39 7.57 -3.88 6.61
CA LYS A 39 8.31 -4.71 5.64
C LYS A 39 7.37 -5.37 4.65
N PHE A 40 7.69 -5.30 3.37
CA PHE A 40 6.92 -5.89 2.30
C PHE A 40 7.79 -6.75 1.40
N THR A 41 7.45 -8.02 1.25
CA THR A 41 8.17 -8.91 0.33
C THR A 41 7.73 -8.67 -1.12
N SER A 42 6.43 -8.52 -1.36
CA SER A 42 5.90 -8.23 -2.70
C SER A 42 4.74 -7.25 -2.63
N VAL A 43 4.83 -6.16 -3.38
CA VAL A 43 3.75 -5.18 -3.53
C VAL A 43 3.45 -5.00 -5.01
N ARG A 44 2.18 -5.07 -5.36
CA ARG A 44 1.70 -4.73 -6.70
C ARG A 44 0.51 -3.79 -6.61
N ILE A 45 0.63 -2.66 -7.30
CA ILE A 45 -0.38 -1.60 -7.36
C ILE A 45 -0.77 -1.42 -8.82
N ALA A 46 -2.07 -1.35 -9.11
CA ALA A 46 -2.56 -1.14 -10.46
C ALA A 46 -3.78 -0.21 -10.52
N LYS A 47 -3.77 0.75 -11.44
CA LYS A 47 -4.87 1.73 -11.61
C LYS A 47 -5.27 2.39 -10.28
N CYS A 48 -4.31 3.04 -9.61
CA CYS A 48 -4.57 3.70 -8.33
C CYS A 48 -4.23 5.19 -8.40
N GLU A 49 -5.09 6.02 -7.82
CA GLU A 49 -4.86 7.45 -7.63
C GLU A 49 -4.67 7.76 -6.14
N PHE A 50 -3.69 8.62 -5.84
CA PHE A 50 -3.35 9.02 -4.48
C PHE A 50 -3.17 10.54 -4.44
N VAL A 51 -3.89 11.22 -3.54
CA VAL A 51 -3.71 12.67 -3.33
C VAL A 51 -2.52 12.94 -2.41
N SER A 52 -2.35 12.14 -1.35
CA SER A 52 -1.23 12.27 -0.41
C SER A 52 -0.71 10.91 0.05
N VAL A 53 0.62 10.72 0.01
CA VAL A 53 1.28 9.49 0.45
C VAL A 53 2.51 9.86 1.31
N CYS A 54 2.57 9.31 2.51
CA CYS A 54 3.72 9.36 3.39
C CYS A 54 4.21 7.93 3.67
N ILE A 55 5.47 7.65 3.35
CA ILE A 55 6.11 6.36 3.59
C ILE A 55 7.43 6.59 4.34
N ALA A 56 7.56 6.02 5.53
CA ALA A 56 8.73 6.18 6.37
C ALA A 56 9.23 4.84 6.92
N GLN A 57 10.55 4.64 6.96
CA GLN A 57 11.16 3.46 7.58
C GLN A 57 10.60 2.12 7.05
N CYS A 58 10.28 2.06 5.75
CA CYS A 58 9.72 0.86 5.11
C CYS A 58 10.77 0.14 4.26
N LYS A 59 10.70 -1.19 4.20
CA LYS A 59 11.52 -2.03 3.31
C LYS A 59 10.65 -2.77 2.32
N PHE A 60 11.02 -2.73 1.05
CA PHE A 60 10.33 -3.45 -0.03
C PHE A 60 11.33 -4.35 -0.75
N THR A 61 11.05 -5.65 -0.82
CA THR A 61 11.89 -6.59 -1.59
C THR A 61 11.51 -6.57 -3.07
N SER A 62 10.22 -6.48 -3.36
CA SER A 62 9.70 -6.33 -4.72
C SER A 62 8.53 -5.37 -4.73
N PHE A 63 8.57 -4.39 -5.62
CA PHE A 63 7.55 -3.37 -5.76
C PHE A 63 7.26 -3.14 -7.24
N ARG A 64 5.99 -3.23 -7.63
CA ARG A 64 5.55 -3.03 -9.02
C ARG A 64 4.32 -2.15 -9.09
N ILE A 65 4.35 -1.18 -9.99
CA ILE A 65 3.21 -0.37 -10.41
C ILE A 65 2.89 -0.72 -11.86
N SER A 66 1.62 -0.86 -12.21
CA SER A 66 1.15 -1.15 -13.57
C SER A 66 -0.14 -0.44 -13.95
#